data_AF-A0A559IL06-F1
#
_entry.id   AF-A0A559IL06-F1
#
_cell.length_a   1.000
_cell.length_b   1.000
_cell.length_c   1.000
_cell.angle_alpha   90.00
_cell.angle_beta   90.00
_cell.angle_gamma   90.00
#
_symmetry.space_group_name_H-M   'P 1'
#
loop_
_entity.id
_entity.type
_entity.pdbx_description
1 polymer ?
#
loop_
_entity_poly.entity_id
_entity_poly.type
_entity_poly.pdbx_seq_one_letter_code
_entity_poly.pdbx_strand_id
1 'polypeptide(L)'
;MGFQTEFNSVCKFKSEQELYELLEYGRGKMKKSGLRIFPTGQKVIAYTPDNTAVAIVKIVASIAEINFQGEEVTEVEMELVRKLTDEESRIQTALAFEMFFGEQKV
;
A
#
# COMPACT_ATOMS: atom_id res chain seq x y z
N MET A 1 15.84 -5.99 -22.17
CA MET A 1 14.47 -5.68 -22.62
C MET A 1 13.49 -6.58 -21.90
N GLY A 2 13.15 -6.22 -20.66
CA GLY A 2 12.12 -6.88 -19.87
C GLY A 2 11.37 -5.82 -19.09
N PHE A 3 10.09 -6.06 -18.84
CA PHE A 3 9.24 -5.17 -18.04
C PHE A 3 9.56 -5.44 -16.57
N GLN A 4 10.37 -4.58 -15.94
CA GLN A 4 10.76 -4.75 -14.53
C GLN A 4 9.61 -4.27 -13.63
N THR A 5 9.10 -5.16 -12.80
CA THR A 5 7.99 -4.85 -11.89
C THR A 5 8.33 -5.21 -10.45
N GLU A 6 7.77 -4.45 -9.51
CA GLU A 6 7.80 -4.76 -8.08
C GLU A 6 6.49 -5.43 -7.68
N PHE A 7 6.56 -6.58 -7.00
CA PHE A 7 5.37 -7.24 -6.46
C PHE A 7 5.14 -6.79 -5.02
N ASN A 8 3.95 -6.30 -4.71
CA ASN A 8 3.64 -5.79 -3.37
C ASN A 8 2.53 -6.60 -2.70
N SER A 9 2.80 -7.03 -1.48
CA SER A 9 1.88 -7.74 -0.60
C SER A 9 1.34 -6.87 0.55
N VAL A 10 1.78 -5.61 0.63
CA VAL A 10 1.39 -4.62 1.65
C VAL A 10 1.15 -3.25 1.02
N CYS A 11 0.28 -2.45 1.63
CA CYS A 11 -0.04 -1.09 1.18
C CYS A 11 0.51 -0.05 2.14
N LYS A 12 1.62 0.60 1.80
CA LYS A 12 2.11 1.78 2.54
C LYS A 12 1.60 3.06 1.87
N PHE A 13 0.93 3.93 2.60
CA PHE A 13 0.49 5.23 2.08
C PHE A 13 1.66 6.22 1.94
N LYS A 14 1.58 7.14 0.97
CA LYS A 14 2.59 8.21 0.81
C LYS A 14 2.22 9.48 1.56
N SER A 15 0.92 9.73 1.76
CA SER A 15 0.43 10.87 2.51
C SER A 15 -0.60 10.45 3.55
N GLU A 16 -0.68 11.21 4.64
CA GLU A 16 -1.73 11.06 5.65
C GLU A 16 -3.12 11.33 5.06
N GLN A 17 -3.21 12.19 4.03
CA GLN A 17 -4.47 12.50 3.39
C GLN A 17 -5.09 11.29 2.68
N GLU A 18 -4.31 10.55 1.88
CA GLU A 18 -4.80 9.34 1.19
C GLU A 18 -5.30 8.29 2.20
N LEU A 19 -4.61 8.16 3.33
CA LEU A 19 -5.00 7.27 4.42
C LEU A 19 -6.28 7.75 5.11
N TYR A 20 -6.39 9.05 5.40
CA TYR A 20 -7.59 9.63 6.00
C TYR A 20 -8.81 9.39 5.12
N GLU A 21 -8.70 9.63 3.81
CA GLU A 21 -9.78 9.38 2.85
C GLU A 21 -10.24 7.91 2.89
N LEU A 22 -9.30 6.95 2.93
CA LEU A 22 -9.63 5.54 3.09
C LEU A 22 -10.37 5.25 4.40
N LEU A 23 -9.90 5.81 5.52
CA LEU A 23 -10.45 5.51 6.85
C LEU A 23 -11.83 6.13 7.09
N GLU A 24 -12.11 7.29 6.49
CA GLU A 24 -13.39 7.99 6.60
C GLU A 24 -14.41 7.50 5.58
N TYR A 25 -14.02 7.42 4.30
CA TYR A 25 -14.94 7.08 3.21
C TYR A 25 -15.00 5.58 2.89
N GLY A 26 -14.14 4.78 3.52
CA GLY A 26 -14.08 3.33 3.32
C GLY A 26 -13.48 2.90 1.98
N ARG A 27 -13.04 3.85 1.16
CA ARG A 27 -12.37 3.64 -0.13
C ARG A 27 -11.27 4.66 -0.31
N GLY A 28 -10.17 4.24 -0.91
CA GLY A 28 -9.03 5.11 -1.15
C GLY A 28 -8.26 4.69 -2.38
N LYS A 29 -7.45 5.63 -2.87
CA LYS A 29 -6.53 5.42 -3.97
C LYS A 29 -5.14 5.85 -3.52
N MET A 30 -4.12 5.11 -3.92
CA MET A 30 -2.73 5.51 -3.72
C MET A 30 -1.96 5.46 -5.02
N LYS A 31 -0.96 6.33 -5.16
CA LYS A 31 -0.06 6.35 -6.31
C LYS A 31 1.34 5.88 -5.93
N LYS A 32 1.87 4.95 -6.70
CA LYS A 32 3.24 4.43 -6.58
C LYS A 32 4.04 4.79 -7.82
N SER A 33 5.33 5.08 -7.59
CA SER A 33 6.30 5.25 -8.66
C SER A 33 6.79 3.88 -9.12
N GLY A 34 7.06 3.76 -10.41
CA GLY A 34 7.40 2.51 -11.07
C GLY A 34 6.19 1.62 -11.33
N LEU A 35 6.45 0.55 -12.05
CA LEU A 35 5.48 -0.48 -12.38
C LEU A 35 5.41 -1.49 -11.24
N ARG A 36 4.25 -1.58 -10.60
CA ARG A 36 4.03 -2.42 -9.44
C ARG A 36 2.80 -3.29 -9.61
N ILE A 37 2.82 -4.45 -8.99
CA ILE A 37 1.73 -5.42 -9.05
C ILE A 37 1.15 -5.57 -7.66
N PHE A 38 -0.12 -5.18 -7.51
CA PHE A 38 -0.94 -5.46 -6.35
C PHE A 38 -2.05 -6.44 -6.78
N PRO A 39 -2.07 -7.68 -6.27
CA PRO A 39 -3.08 -8.64 -6.70
C PRO A 39 -4.50 -8.20 -6.33
N THR A 40 -5.31 -7.94 -7.35
CA THR A 40 -6.73 -7.57 -7.17
C THR A 40 -7.48 -8.69 -6.45
N GLY A 41 -8.34 -8.30 -5.50
CA GLY A 41 -9.11 -9.21 -4.66
C GLY A 41 -8.40 -9.63 -3.38
N GLN A 42 -7.08 -9.42 -3.27
CA GLN A 42 -6.31 -9.76 -2.09
C GLN A 42 -6.59 -8.80 -0.92
N LYS A 43 -6.65 -9.35 0.29
CA LYS A 43 -6.62 -8.56 1.53
C LYS A 43 -5.18 -8.35 1.96
N VAL A 44 -4.82 -7.12 2.27
CA VAL A 44 -3.46 -6.74 2.68
C VAL A 44 -3.50 -5.79 3.87
N ILE A 45 -2.37 -5.66 4.56
CA ILE A 45 -2.22 -4.68 5.63
C ILE A 45 -1.86 -3.32 5.03
N ALA A 46 -2.59 -2.30 5.47
CA ALA A 46 -2.32 -0.90 5.21
C ALA A 46 -1.40 -0.31 6.30
N TYR A 47 -0.43 0.50 5.88
CA TYR A 47 0.54 1.18 6.74
C TYR A 47 0.52 2.68 6.51
N THR A 48 0.72 3.44 7.58
CA THR A 48 0.97 4.88 7.52
C THR A 48 2.27 5.19 6.77
N PRO A 49 2.48 6.45 6.33
CA PRO A 49 3.78 6.94 5.87
C PRO A 49 4.94 6.63 6.84
N ASP A 50 4.64 6.61 8.14
CA ASP A 50 5.59 6.29 9.22
C ASP A 50 5.73 4.78 9.52
N ASN A 51 5.31 3.91 8.59
CA ASN A 51 5.42 2.45 8.69
C ASN A 51 4.59 1.80 9.82
N THR A 52 3.53 2.45 10.31
CA THR A 52 2.66 1.87 11.34
C THR A 52 1.47 1.16 10.70
N ALA A 53 1.23 -0.10 11.04
CA ALA A 53 0.09 -0.87 10.53
C ALA A 53 -1.24 -0.32 11.10
N VAL A 54 -2.24 -0.09 10.25
CA VAL A 54 -3.49 0.60 10.67
C VAL A 54 -4.78 -0.09 10.27
N ALA A 55 -4.82 -0.80 9.15
CA ALA A 55 -6.05 -1.40 8.65
C ALA A 55 -5.82 -2.64 7.80
N ILE A 56 -6.87 -3.45 7.67
CA ILE A 56 -7.00 -4.45 6.61
C ILE A 56 -7.75 -3.80 5.46
N VAL A 57 -7.17 -3.85 4.27
CA VAL A 57 -7.79 -3.34 3.03
C VAL A 57 -7.88 -4.44 2.01
N LYS A 58 -8.81 -4.31 1.06
CA LYS A 58 -8.92 -5.18 -0.10
C LYS A 58 -8.54 -4.40 -1.36
N ILE A 59 -7.61 -4.93 -2.14
CA ILE A 59 -7.25 -4.33 -3.43
C ILE A 59 -8.40 -4.55 -4.41
N VAL A 60 -8.89 -3.48 -5.04
CA VAL A 60 -9.95 -3.55 -6.06
C VAL A 60 -9.45 -3.25 -7.46
N ALA A 61 -8.38 -2.45 -7.58
CA ALA A 61 -7.70 -2.24 -8.85
C ALA A 61 -6.20 -1.99 -8.64
N SER A 62 -5.39 -2.42 -9.62
CA SER A 62 -3.97 -2.13 -9.73
C SER A 62 -3.68 -1.80 -11.19
N ILE A 63 -3.48 -0.53 -11.49
CA ILE A 63 -3.33 0.00 -12.84
C ILE A 63 -1.91 0.51 -12.98
N ALA A 64 -1.08 -0.24 -13.70
CA ALA A 64 0.26 0.19 -14.08
C ALA A 64 0.20 0.91 -15.43
N GLU A 65 0.68 2.15 -15.48
CA GLU A 65 0.63 3.00 -16.67
C GLU A 65 1.90 3.85 -16.81
N ILE A 66 2.09 4.39 -18.02
CA ILE A 66 3.05 5.46 -18.28
C ILE A 66 2.23 6.74 -18.37
N ASN A 67 2.47 7.68 -17.46
CA ASN A 67 1.69 8.91 -17.41
C ASN A 67 2.08 9.89 -18.55
N PHE A 68 1.38 11.02 -18.66
CA PHE A 68 1.65 12.03 -19.70
C PHE A 68 3.05 12.65 -19.66
N GLN A 69 3.77 12.53 -18.54
CA GLN A 69 5.15 12.98 -18.37
C GLN A 69 6.16 11.90 -18.75
N GLY A 70 5.71 10.72 -19.18
CA GLY A 70 6.57 9.58 -19.52
C GLY A 70 7.02 8.78 -18.31
N GLU A 71 6.46 9.02 -17.12
CA GLU A 71 6.85 8.31 -15.91
C GLU A 71 6.02 7.05 -15.72
N GLU A 72 6.69 5.96 -15.35
CA GLU A 72 6.05 4.74 -14.90
C GLU A 72 5.40 4.95 -13.53
N VAL A 73 4.10 4.71 -13.46
CA VAL A 73 3.33 4.85 -12.24
C VAL A 73 2.37 3.68 -12.08
N THR A 74 2.04 3.36 -10.84
CA THR A 74 1.00 2.40 -10.52
C THR A 74 -0.03 3.05 -9.60
N GLU A 75 -1.27 3.04 -10.04
CA GLU A 75 -2.41 3.47 -9.27
C GLU A 75 -3.09 2.25 -8.64
N VAL A 76 -3.33 2.32 -7.34
CA VAL A 76 -3.93 1.21 -6.59
C VAL A 76 -5.16 1.71 -5.87
N GLU A 77 -6.30 1.11 -6.18
CA GLU A 77 -7.57 1.38 -5.51
C GLU A 77 -7.86 0.28 -4.50
N MET A 78 -8.40 0.67 -3.35
CA MET A 78 -8.69 -0.26 -2.27
C MET A 78 -9.91 0.13 -1.46
N GLU A 79 -10.49 -0.88 -0.82
CA GLU A 79 -11.60 -0.75 0.11
C GLU A 79 -11.15 -1.09 1.53
N LEU A 80 -11.59 -0.31 2.50
CA LEU A 80 -11.41 -0.61 3.91
C LEU A 80 -12.25 -1.84 4.28
N VAL A 81 -11.60 -2.88 4.81
CA VAL A 81 -12.31 -4.02 5.41
C VAL A 81 -12.59 -3.71 6.87
N ARG A 82 -11.56 -3.32 7.62
CA ARG A 82 -11.67 -2.83 9.01
C ARG A 82 -10.36 -2.19 9.48
N LYS A 83 -10.45 -1.38 10.54
CA LYS A 83 -9.27 -0.94 11.30
C LYS A 83 -8.68 -2.12 12.09
N LEU A 84 -7.37 -2.07 12.32
CA LEU A 84 -6.69 -3.00 13.21
C LEU A 84 -6.99 -2.65 14.67
N THR A 85 -6.93 -3.65 15.55
CA THR A 85 -6.83 -3.39 16.99
C THR A 85 -5.41 -2.91 17.34
N ASP A 86 -5.25 -2.33 18.53
CA ASP A 86 -3.94 -1.86 19.00
C ASP A 86 -2.89 -2.99 19.03
N GLU A 87 -3.31 -4.20 19.44
CA GLU A 87 -2.42 -5.36 19.47
C GLU A 87 -2.02 -5.82 18.06
N GLU A 88 -2.98 -5.90 17.13
CA GLU A 88 -2.70 -6.25 15.74
C GLU A 88 -1.79 -5.23 15.08
N SER A 89 -2.04 -3.93 15.30
CA SER A 89 -1.21 -2.84 14.80
C SER A 89 0.23 -2.99 15.30
N ARG A 90 0.41 -3.22 16.61
CA ARG A 90 1.73 -3.41 17.22
C ARG A 90 2.48 -4.60 16.62
N ILE A 91 1.81 -5.75 16.51
CA ILE A 91 2.43 -6.99 15.99
C ILE A 91 2.77 -6.84 14.51
N GLN A 92 1.85 -6.36 13.69
CA GLN A 92 2.06 -6.19 12.25
C GLN A 92 3.14 -5.14 11.96
N THR A 93 3.20 -4.06 12.74
CA THR A 93 4.27 -3.06 12.62
C THR A 93 5.64 -3.66 12.91
N ALA A 94 5.76 -4.44 13.99
CA ALA A 94 7.02 -5.11 14.33
C ALA A 94 7.46 -6.11 13.25
N LEU A 95 6.53 -6.94 12.77
CA LEU A 95 6.81 -7.91 11.71
C LEU A 95 7.19 -7.23 10.39
N ALA A 96 6.50 -6.15 10.01
CA ALA A 96 6.80 -5.43 8.78
C ALA A 96 8.13 -4.69 8.84
N PHE A 97 8.54 -4.22 10.03
CA PHE A 97 9.88 -3.71 10.23
C PHE A 97 10.94 -4.77 9.96
N GLU A 98 10.78 -5.98 10.49
CA GLU A 98 11.70 -7.09 10.23
C GLU A 98 11.71 -7.51 8.76
N MET A 99 10.54 -7.63 8.12
CA MET A 99 10.42 -8.20 6.78
C MET A 99 10.64 -7.21 5.63
N PHE A 100 10.32 -5.91 5.81
CA PHE A 100 10.18 -4.97 4.69
C PHE A 100 10.83 -3.60 4.92
N PHE A 101 10.70 -3.02 6.12
CA PHE A 101 11.09 -1.62 6.35
C PHE A 101 12.45 -1.45 7.05
N GLY A 102 12.95 -2.46 7.75
CA GLY A 102 14.19 -2.40 8.53
C GLY A 102 15.45 -2.51 7.67
N GLU A 103 15.41 -3.28 6.58
CA GLU A 103 16.57 -3.52 5.70
C GLU A 103 16.80 -2.42 4.65
N GLN A 104 15.87 -1.48 4.47
CA GLN A 104 15.97 -0.40 3.46
C GLN A 104 16.93 0.75 3.84
N LYS A 105 17.77 0.59 4.87
CA LYS A 105 18.86 1.52 5.22
C LYS A 105 20.21 0.97 4.76
N VAL A 106 20.44 0.93 3.44
CA VAL A 106 21.79 0.82 2.84
C VAL A 106 21.86 1.73 1.62
#